data_AF-A0A1A9HWA0-F1
#
_entry.id   AF-A0A1A9HWA0-F1
#
_cell.length_a   1.000
_cell.length_b   1.000
_cell.length_c   1.000
_cell.angle_alpha   90.00
_cell.angle_beta   90.00
_cell.angle_gamma   90.00
#
_symmetry.space_group_name_H-M   'P 1'
#
loop_
_entity.id
_entity.type
_entity.pdbx_description
1 polymer ?
#
loop_
_entity_poly.entity_id
_entity_poly.type
_entity_poly.pdbx_seq_one_letter_code
_entity_poly.pdbx_strand_id
1 'polypeptide(L)'
;MTILKALLWIPTVLLFVSCSTKESVPRYTIAERITSQQGCHVLLYLKSSPSPFPSYNWHTPSVSIITAYSFYCHGGGKTLLSSQGTLYDCEGKRHSLTKEIFRHIHPRLIQIARLLQQHYPKLVITEGWCCPHHFRFLEAMGMSLPRRHLNGTAALLTLASPISLEELPTILKHLYPRLAPVSLKEFTLSGSMLKNEEFSLTLTNKGSHIEISIEIFYDTTKEEPVLPPESFPT
;
A
#
# COMPACT_ATOMS: atom_id res chain seq x y z
N MET A 1 17.99 -25.23 50.79
CA MET A 1 18.05 -24.48 49.51
C MET A 1 16.65 -24.09 49.01
N THR A 2 15.82 -23.49 49.87
CA THR A 2 14.39 -23.26 49.57
C THR A 2 13.87 -21.88 49.99
N ILE A 3 14.74 -21.01 50.52
CA ILE A 3 14.33 -19.66 50.98
C ILE A 3 14.60 -18.59 49.91
N LEU A 4 15.49 -18.85 48.94
CA LEU A 4 15.88 -17.85 47.92
C LEU A 4 14.85 -17.68 46.78
N LYS A 5 13.89 -18.61 46.62
CA LYS A 5 12.85 -18.51 45.58
C LYS A 5 11.68 -17.60 45.97
N ALA A 6 11.49 -17.32 47.26
CA ALA A 6 10.39 -16.48 47.74
C ALA A 6 10.66 -14.97 47.60
N LEU A 7 11.93 -14.56 47.51
CA LEU A 7 12.32 -13.15 47.45
C LEU A 7 12.27 -12.54 46.05
N LEU A 8 12.18 -13.34 44.98
CA LEU A 8 12.15 -12.84 43.60
C LEU A 8 10.74 -12.57 43.04
N TRP A 9 9.69 -12.93 43.79
CA TRP A 9 8.29 -12.78 43.35
C TRP A 9 7.58 -11.53 43.92
N ILE A 10 8.27 -10.78 44.78
CA ILE A 10 7.72 -9.56 45.40
C ILE A 10 7.75 -8.34 44.44
N PRO A 11 8.76 -8.12 43.57
CA PRO A 11 8.79 -6.91 42.74
C PRO A 11 7.79 -6.97 41.57
N THR A 12 7.42 -8.16 41.09
CA THR A 12 6.51 -8.34 39.95
C THR A 12 5.05 -8.10 40.31
N VAL A 13 4.64 -8.33 41.57
CA VAL A 13 3.26 -8.08 42.01
C VAL A 13 3.01 -6.59 42.27
N LEU A 14 4.03 -5.84 42.72
CA LEU A 14 3.92 -4.40 42.97
C LEU A 14 3.86 -3.54 41.68
N LEU A 15 4.37 -4.05 40.55
CA LEU A 15 4.32 -3.34 39.26
C LEU A 15 2.92 -3.34 38.60
N PHE A 16 1.96 -4.13 39.10
CA PHE A 16 0.58 -4.16 38.57
C PHE A 16 -0.43 -3.35 39.37
N VAL A 17 -0.03 -2.68 40.46
CA VAL A 17 -0.96 -1.94 41.34
C VAL A 17 -1.08 -0.45 40.98
N SER A 18 -0.32 0.04 40.00
CA SER A 18 -0.43 1.44 39.55
C SER A 18 -1.30 1.57 38.31
N CYS A 19 -2.61 1.46 38.48
CA CYS A 19 -3.59 1.84 37.47
C CYS A 19 -4.82 2.52 38.12
N SER A 20 -4.94 3.81 37.82
CA SER A 20 -6.16 4.63 37.89
C SER A 20 -6.56 5.16 39.27
N THR A 21 -6.12 6.38 39.58
CA THR A 21 -6.87 7.30 40.46
C THR A 21 -8.22 7.60 39.81
N LYS A 22 -9.21 6.74 40.05
CA LYS A 22 -10.61 7.02 39.75
C LYS A 22 -11.19 7.87 40.88
N GLU A 23 -11.00 9.18 40.82
CA GLU A 23 -12.05 10.07 41.29
C GLU A 23 -13.18 10.12 40.24
N SER A 24 -13.78 8.96 39.97
CA SER A 24 -15.07 8.93 39.29
C SER A 24 -16.12 8.94 40.38
N VAL A 25 -16.68 10.12 40.67
CA VAL A 25 -17.92 10.22 41.44
C VAL A 25 -18.91 9.22 40.83
N PRO A 26 -19.48 8.27 41.59
CA PRO A 26 -20.43 7.33 41.05
C PRO A 26 -21.68 8.11 40.65
N ARG A 27 -21.84 8.37 39.35
CA ARG A 27 -23.12 8.82 38.80
C ARG A 27 -24.01 7.60 38.75
N TYR A 28 -24.92 7.49 39.71
CA TYR A 28 -25.96 6.48 39.68
C TYR A 28 -26.99 6.91 38.64
N THR A 29 -27.01 6.24 37.49
CA THR A 29 -28.10 6.35 36.53
C THR A 29 -29.22 5.42 37.01
N ILE A 30 -30.24 5.97 37.65
CA ILE A 30 -31.45 5.21 37.98
C ILE A 30 -32.29 5.15 36.70
N ALA A 31 -32.56 3.94 36.20
CA ALA A 31 -33.49 3.77 35.10
C ALA A 31 -34.92 3.96 35.62
N GLU A 32 -35.50 5.15 35.44
CA GLU A 32 -36.94 5.33 35.61
C GLU A 32 -37.68 4.63 34.47
N ARG A 33 -38.58 3.71 34.83
CA ARG A 33 -39.37 2.95 33.87
C ARG A 33 -40.55 3.80 33.42
N ILE A 34 -40.43 4.48 32.28
CA ILE A 34 -41.56 5.14 31.64
C ILE A 34 -42.34 4.10 30.83
N THR A 35 -43.47 3.65 31.36
CA THR A 35 -44.46 2.85 30.61
C THR A 35 -45.43 3.81 29.92
N SER A 36 -45.66 3.65 28.62
CA SER A 36 -46.79 4.33 27.96
C SER A 36 -48.10 3.81 28.57
N GLN A 37 -49.19 4.60 28.51
CA GLN A 37 -50.51 4.21 29.02
C GLN A 37 -51.08 2.92 28.38
N GLN A 38 -50.40 2.34 27.39
CA GLN A 38 -50.81 1.12 26.68
C GLN A 38 -49.78 -0.02 26.78
N GLY A 39 -48.79 0.07 27.67
CA GLY A 39 -47.83 -1.03 27.92
C GLY A 39 -46.76 -1.22 26.84
N CYS A 40 -46.59 -0.27 25.92
CA CYS A 40 -45.53 -0.32 24.92
C CYS A 40 -44.22 0.28 25.46
N HIS A 41 -43.09 -0.32 25.07
CA HIS A 41 -41.75 0.18 25.41
C HIS A 41 -41.50 1.55 24.76
N VAL A 42 -41.17 2.55 25.57
CA VAL A 42 -40.76 3.88 25.10
C VAL A 42 -39.25 3.89 24.92
N LEU A 43 -38.78 4.05 23.67
CA LEU A 43 -37.37 4.30 23.35
C LEU A 43 -37.09 5.81 23.45
N LEU A 44 -36.35 6.23 24.47
CA LEU A 44 -35.88 7.61 24.61
C LEU A 44 -34.58 7.78 23.84
N TYR A 45 -34.64 8.46 22.69
CA TYR A 45 -33.44 8.93 22.02
C TYR A 45 -32.96 10.20 22.71
N LEU A 46 -31.78 10.15 23.35
CA LEU A 46 -31.09 11.34 23.82
C LEU A 46 -30.94 12.30 22.64
N LYS A 47 -31.30 13.57 22.86
CA LYS A 47 -31.21 14.62 21.84
C LYS A 47 -29.74 14.69 21.38
N SER A 48 -29.47 14.25 20.15
CA SER A 48 -28.13 14.28 19.58
C SER A 48 -27.74 15.74 19.38
N SER A 49 -26.78 16.20 20.16
CA SER A 49 -26.03 17.40 19.79
C SER A 49 -24.96 16.97 18.79
N PRO A 50 -24.71 17.75 17.73
CA PRO A 50 -23.58 17.50 16.85
C PRO A 50 -22.31 17.64 17.69
N SER A 51 -21.70 16.52 18.06
CA SER A 51 -20.35 16.53 18.62
C SER A 51 -19.41 16.97 17.50
N PRO A 52 -18.51 17.94 17.75
CA PRO A 52 -17.44 18.18 16.80
C PRO A 52 -16.65 16.88 16.61
N PHE A 53 -16.19 16.65 15.38
CA PHE A 53 -15.28 15.54 15.11
C PHE A 53 -14.04 15.69 15.99
N PRO A 54 -13.51 14.59 16.56
CA PRO A 54 -12.29 14.66 17.35
C PRO A 54 -11.15 15.24 16.49
N SER A 55 -10.60 16.37 16.91
CA SER A 55 -9.40 16.96 16.31
C SER A 55 -8.18 16.34 16.96
N TYR A 56 -7.51 15.43 16.26
CA TYR A 56 -6.24 14.88 16.72
C TYR A 56 -5.09 15.76 16.23
N ASN A 57 -4.19 16.18 17.12
CA ASN A 57 -2.93 16.85 16.78
C ASN A 57 -1.91 15.86 16.21
N TRP A 58 -2.29 15.04 15.24
CA TRP A 58 -1.37 14.14 14.58
C TRP A 58 -0.49 14.95 13.63
N HIS A 59 0.83 14.85 13.80
CA HIS A 59 1.77 15.36 12.82
C HIS A 59 1.49 14.67 11.49
N THR A 60 0.89 15.40 10.55
CA THR A 60 0.70 14.88 9.20
C THR A 60 2.08 14.88 8.54
N PRO A 61 2.60 13.73 8.10
CA PRO A 61 3.91 13.69 7.48
C PRO A 61 3.93 14.58 6.24
N SER A 62 5.03 15.30 6.03
CA SER A 62 5.20 16.22 4.88
C SER A 62 5.24 15.48 3.54
N VAL A 63 5.48 14.17 3.55
CA VAL A 63 5.54 13.29 2.38
C VAL A 63 4.57 12.14 2.60
N SER A 64 3.77 11.83 1.58
CA SER A 64 2.82 10.70 1.63
C SER A 64 3.57 9.37 1.77
N ILE A 65 3.15 8.54 2.71
CA ILE A 65 3.78 7.24 2.92
C ILE A 65 3.34 6.28 1.80
N ILE A 66 4.29 5.82 0.99
CA ILE A 66 4.04 4.78 0.00
C ILE A 66 3.76 3.45 0.72
N THR A 67 2.65 2.80 0.38
CA THR A 67 2.25 1.49 0.94
C THR A 67 1.76 0.57 -0.19
N ALA A 68 1.40 -0.67 0.12
CA ALA A 68 0.80 -1.58 -0.87
C ALA A 68 -0.45 -0.97 -1.53
N TYR A 69 -1.25 -0.21 -0.77
CA TYR A 69 -2.45 0.47 -1.29
C TYR A 69 -2.14 1.50 -2.40
N SER A 70 -0.92 2.03 -2.43
CA SER A 70 -0.47 2.95 -3.48
C SER A 70 -0.39 2.25 -4.84
N PHE A 71 -0.23 0.92 -4.86
CA PHE A 71 -0.11 0.08 -6.05
C PHE A 71 -1.38 -0.69 -6.37
N TYR A 72 -2.50 -0.44 -5.68
CA TYR A 72 -3.77 -1.06 -6.08
C TYR A 72 -4.25 -0.49 -7.42
N CYS A 73 -5.28 -1.10 -8.02
CA CYS A 73 -5.75 -0.70 -9.34
C CYS A 73 -6.29 0.74 -9.33
N HIS A 74 -5.91 1.54 -10.34
CA HIS A 74 -6.26 2.96 -10.45
C HIS A 74 -7.40 3.23 -11.45
N GLY A 75 -8.14 2.20 -11.86
CA GLY A 75 -9.30 2.36 -12.73
C GLY A 75 -10.28 3.43 -12.26
N GLY A 76 -10.76 4.21 -13.23
CA GLY A 76 -11.52 5.43 -13.02
C GLY A 76 -13.00 5.32 -13.38
N GLY A 77 -13.50 4.11 -13.68
CA GLY A 77 -14.89 3.90 -14.13
C GLY A 77 -15.24 4.64 -15.44
N LYS A 78 -14.22 4.88 -16.27
CA LYS A 78 -14.36 5.54 -17.58
C LYS A 78 -14.99 4.58 -18.60
N THR A 79 -15.36 5.13 -19.76
CA THR A 79 -15.85 4.35 -20.90
C THR A 79 -15.08 4.72 -22.15
N LEU A 80 -14.97 3.75 -23.07
CA LEU A 80 -14.31 3.90 -24.35
C LEU A 80 -15.19 3.29 -25.44
N LEU A 81 -15.54 4.09 -26.45
CA LEU A 81 -16.25 3.61 -27.63
C LEU A 81 -15.26 2.96 -28.60
N SER A 82 -15.46 1.68 -28.90
CA SER A 82 -14.69 0.92 -29.87
C SER A 82 -15.60 0.38 -30.98
N SER A 83 -15.00 -0.08 -32.08
CA SER A 83 -15.72 -0.73 -33.18
C SER A 83 -16.45 -2.01 -32.77
N GLN A 84 -16.06 -2.63 -31.66
CA GLN A 84 -16.64 -3.85 -31.11
C GLN A 84 -17.67 -3.58 -30.00
N GLY A 85 -17.91 -2.30 -29.66
CA GLY A 85 -18.83 -1.88 -28.61
C GLY A 85 -18.20 -0.92 -27.60
N THR A 86 -18.92 -0.68 -26.50
CA THR A 86 -18.42 0.16 -25.40
C THR A 86 -17.62 -0.70 -24.42
N LEU A 87 -16.35 -0.35 -24.23
CA LEU A 87 -15.52 -0.89 -23.17
C LEU A 87 -15.68 -0.01 -21.92
N TYR A 88 -15.81 -0.65 -20.78
CA TYR A 88 -15.87 0.02 -19.49
C TYR A 88 -14.53 -0.14 -18.80
N ASP A 89 -14.18 0.82 -17.97
CA ASP A 89 -13.08 0.69 -17.03
C ASP A 89 -13.64 0.14 -15.70
N CYS A 90 -12.75 -0.38 -14.85
CA CYS A 90 -13.13 -0.82 -13.51
C CYS A 90 -13.25 0.37 -12.52
N GLU A 91 -13.82 0.12 -11.34
CA GLU A 91 -13.89 1.11 -10.24
C GLU A 91 -12.58 1.21 -9.41
N GLY A 92 -11.44 0.82 -9.99
CA GLY A 92 -10.11 0.91 -9.38
C GLY A 92 -10.04 0.32 -7.96
N LYS A 93 -9.65 1.15 -6.99
CA LYS A 93 -9.39 0.75 -5.60
C LYS A 93 -10.53 -0.02 -4.94
N ARG A 94 -11.80 0.24 -5.31
CA ARG A 94 -12.94 -0.43 -4.69
C ARG A 94 -12.90 -1.94 -4.87
N HIS A 95 -12.53 -2.45 -6.04
CA HIS A 95 -12.48 -3.90 -6.23
C HIS A 95 -11.15 -4.51 -5.77
N SER A 96 -10.05 -3.75 -5.73
CA SER A 96 -8.79 -4.20 -5.12
C SER A 96 -8.94 -4.45 -3.61
N LEU A 97 -9.78 -3.65 -2.93
CA LEU A 97 -10.02 -3.80 -1.49
C LEU A 97 -10.89 -5.02 -1.15
N THR A 98 -11.75 -5.45 -2.06
CA THR A 98 -12.76 -6.49 -1.77
C THR A 98 -12.31 -7.93 -2.06
N LYS A 99 -11.23 -8.14 -2.82
CA LYS A 99 -10.77 -9.48 -3.23
C LYS A 99 -9.32 -9.72 -2.82
N GLU A 100 -9.08 -10.75 -1.99
CA GLU A 100 -7.74 -11.06 -1.46
C GLU A 100 -6.69 -11.36 -2.53
N ILE A 101 -7.09 -12.06 -3.60
CA ILE A 101 -6.22 -12.35 -4.75
C ILE A 101 -5.68 -11.08 -5.43
N PHE A 102 -6.36 -9.94 -5.26
CA PHE A 102 -6.00 -8.64 -5.85
C PHE A 102 -5.19 -7.75 -4.90
N ARG A 103 -4.87 -8.27 -3.71
CA ARG A 103 -4.06 -7.57 -2.70
C ARG A 103 -2.57 -7.90 -2.81
N HIS A 104 -2.18 -8.86 -3.64
CA HIS A 104 -0.78 -9.22 -3.76
C HIS A 104 -0.03 -8.17 -4.58
N ILE A 105 0.71 -7.32 -3.87
CA ILE A 105 1.70 -6.39 -4.42
C ILE A 105 3.06 -6.90 -3.98
N HIS A 106 3.96 -7.13 -4.93
CA HIS A 106 5.30 -7.62 -4.61
C HIS A 106 6.02 -6.61 -3.68
N PRO A 107 6.49 -7.02 -2.48
CA PRO A 107 7.07 -6.10 -1.50
C PRO A 107 8.25 -5.28 -2.05
N ARG A 108 9.00 -5.84 -3.02
CA ARG A 108 10.12 -5.14 -3.65
C ARG A 108 9.70 -3.87 -4.38
N LEU A 109 8.51 -3.83 -5.00
CA LEU A 109 8.00 -2.62 -5.65
C LEU A 109 7.85 -1.47 -4.65
N ILE A 110 7.34 -1.79 -3.46
CA ILE A 110 7.16 -0.82 -2.36
C ILE A 110 8.53 -0.32 -1.88
N GLN A 111 9.51 -1.21 -1.73
CA GLN A 111 10.86 -0.85 -1.31
C GLN A 111 11.56 0.04 -2.34
N ILE A 112 11.53 -0.32 -3.63
CA ILE A 112 12.09 0.49 -4.71
C ILE A 112 11.45 1.88 -4.72
N ALA A 113 10.11 1.96 -4.71
CA ALA A 113 9.41 3.24 -4.77
C ALA A 113 9.67 4.12 -3.54
N ARG A 114 9.73 3.54 -2.33
CA ARG A 114 10.10 4.27 -1.11
C ARG A 114 11.52 4.81 -1.16
N LEU A 115 12.45 4.01 -1.66
CA LEU A 115 13.84 4.41 -1.79
C LEU A 115 13.99 5.54 -2.81
N LEU A 116 13.32 5.44 -3.96
CA LEU A 116 13.25 6.53 -4.94
C LEU A 116 12.56 7.78 -4.34
N GLN A 117 11.50 7.62 -3.55
CA GLN A 117 10.78 8.75 -2.93
C GLN A 117 11.67 9.57 -1.98
N GLN A 118 12.67 8.96 -1.33
CA GLN A 118 13.63 9.69 -0.48
C GLN A 118 14.44 10.71 -1.28
N HIS A 119 14.75 10.40 -2.54
CA HIS A 119 15.48 11.28 -3.46
C HIS A 119 14.53 12.17 -4.28
N TYR A 120 13.33 11.67 -4.57
CA TYR A 120 12.32 12.34 -5.38
C TYR A 120 10.98 12.40 -4.62
N PRO A 121 10.78 13.36 -3.70
CA PRO A 121 9.60 13.41 -2.83
C PRO A 121 8.27 13.56 -3.56
N LYS A 122 8.29 14.06 -4.80
CA LYS A 122 7.13 14.24 -5.68
C LYS A 122 6.88 13.04 -6.62
N LEU A 123 7.46 11.89 -6.32
CA LEU A 123 7.21 10.65 -7.06
C LEU A 123 5.73 10.27 -6.98
N VAL A 124 5.13 9.91 -8.12
CA VAL A 124 3.74 9.46 -8.20
C VAL A 124 3.72 8.06 -8.81
N ILE A 125 3.07 7.11 -8.15
CA ILE A 125 2.74 5.81 -8.74
C ILE A 125 1.52 6.03 -9.63
N THR A 126 1.68 5.88 -10.95
CA THR A 126 0.60 6.04 -11.93
C THR A 126 -0.11 4.73 -12.21
N GLU A 127 0.61 3.61 -12.21
CA GLU A 127 0.00 2.28 -12.31
C GLU A 127 0.73 1.29 -11.41
N GLY A 128 -0.03 0.36 -10.83
CA GLY A 128 0.49 -0.75 -10.03
C GLY A 128 -0.13 -2.07 -10.49
N TRP A 129 -0.69 -2.84 -9.57
CA TRP A 129 -1.52 -3.97 -9.95
C TRP A 129 -2.74 -3.51 -10.76
N CYS A 130 -2.96 -4.14 -11.91
CA CYS A 130 -4.12 -3.90 -12.76
C CYS A 130 -5.02 -5.13 -12.74
N CYS A 131 -6.33 -4.94 -12.55
CA CYS A 131 -7.26 -6.03 -12.82
C CYS A 131 -7.34 -6.30 -14.33
N PRO A 132 -7.71 -7.52 -14.76
CA PRO A 132 -7.83 -7.85 -16.18
C PRO A 132 -8.70 -6.88 -16.97
N HIS A 133 -9.77 -6.38 -16.35
CA HIS A 133 -10.69 -5.42 -16.96
C HIS A 133 -10.00 -4.08 -17.22
N HIS A 134 -9.32 -3.53 -16.22
CA HIS A 134 -8.57 -2.27 -16.35
C HIS A 134 -7.44 -2.39 -17.35
N PHE A 135 -6.68 -3.49 -17.29
CA PHE A 135 -5.56 -3.74 -18.17
C PHE A 135 -5.99 -3.72 -19.65
N ARG A 136 -7.07 -4.44 -19.98
CA ARG A 136 -7.65 -4.43 -21.35
C ARG A 136 -8.18 -3.05 -21.75
N PHE A 137 -8.76 -2.32 -20.81
CA PHE A 137 -9.22 -0.95 -21.05
C PHE A 137 -8.05 -0.04 -21.42
N LEU A 138 -6.95 -0.09 -20.67
CA LEU A 138 -5.73 0.68 -20.94
C LEU A 138 -5.09 0.28 -22.28
N GLU A 139 -5.02 -1.02 -22.59
CA GLU A 139 -4.55 -1.51 -23.90
C GLU A 139 -5.40 -0.93 -25.05
N ALA A 140 -6.73 -0.89 -24.90
CA ALA A 140 -7.62 -0.32 -25.88
C ALA A 140 -7.47 1.21 -26.04
N MET A 141 -7.00 1.91 -25.00
CA MET A 141 -6.61 3.33 -25.11
C MET A 141 -5.23 3.54 -25.74
N GLY A 142 -4.52 2.47 -26.13
CA GLY A 142 -3.18 2.53 -26.71
C GLY A 142 -2.05 2.60 -25.67
N MET A 143 -2.34 2.34 -24.39
CA MET A 143 -1.29 2.21 -23.38
C MET A 143 -0.73 0.78 -23.39
N SER A 144 0.57 0.65 -23.64
CA SER A 144 1.26 -0.64 -23.57
C SER A 144 1.84 -0.83 -22.17
N LEU A 145 1.30 -1.80 -21.42
CA LEU A 145 1.77 -2.16 -20.09
C LEU A 145 2.31 -3.60 -20.09
N PRO A 146 3.38 -3.89 -19.33
CA PRO A 146 3.81 -5.27 -19.10
C PRO A 146 2.71 -6.11 -18.46
N ARG A 147 2.56 -7.38 -18.89
CA ARG A 147 1.60 -8.31 -18.28
C ARG A 147 1.81 -8.53 -16.78
N ARG A 148 3.01 -8.24 -16.26
CA ARG A 148 3.36 -8.26 -14.83
C ARG A 148 2.51 -7.31 -13.97
N HIS A 149 1.81 -6.34 -14.56
CA HIS A 149 0.82 -5.55 -13.84
C HIS A 149 -0.36 -6.42 -13.35
N LEU A 150 -0.72 -7.50 -14.06
CA LEU A 150 -1.85 -8.37 -13.71
C LEU A 150 -1.62 -9.22 -12.44
N ASN A 151 -0.37 -9.45 -12.04
CA ASN A 151 -0.01 -10.21 -10.84
C ASN A 151 0.71 -9.36 -9.77
N GLY A 152 0.77 -8.04 -9.95
CA GLY A 152 1.27 -7.10 -8.94
C GLY A 152 2.78 -7.11 -8.81
N THR A 153 3.47 -7.46 -9.91
CA THR A 153 4.94 -7.55 -9.98
C THR A 153 5.53 -6.52 -10.95
N ALA A 154 4.71 -5.56 -11.40
CA ALA A 154 5.14 -4.37 -12.11
C ALA A 154 4.51 -3.11 -11.54
N ALA A 155 5.16 -1.98 -11.78
CA ALA A 155 4.65 -0.66 -11.46
C ALA A 155 5.13 0.38 -12.46
N LEU A 156 4.33 1.42 -12.64
CA LEU A 156 4.65 2.60 -13.42
C LEU A 156 4.68 3.80 -12.48
N LEU A 157 5.81 4.50 -12.47
CA LEU A 157 6.04 5.68 -11.65
C LEU A 157 6.28 6.88 -12.55
N THR A 158 5.95 8.07 -12.07
CA THR A 158 6.31 9.33 -12.73
C THR A 158 7.07 10.24 -11.80
N LEU A 159 8.08 10.90 -12.36
CA LEU A 159 8.92 11.90 -11.73
C LEU A 159 8.80 13.22 -12.49
N ALA A 160 8.49 14.29 -11.76
CA ALA A 160 8.50 15.64 -12.33
C ALA A 160 9.92 16.17 -12.56
N SER A 161 10.87 15.74 -11.71
CA SER A 161 12.28 16.10 -11.85
C SER A 161 13.02 15.10 -12.74
N PRO A 162 13.97 15.55 -13.56
CA PRO A 162 14.80 14.64 -14.33
C PRO A 162 15.67 13.78 -13.41
N ILE A 163 15.90 12.53 -13.83
CA ILE A 163 16.78 11.56 -13.21
C ILE A 163 17.69 10.98 -14.30
N SER A 164 18.97 10.84 -14.00
CA SER A 164 19.91 10.15 -14.88
C SER A 164 19.91 8.64 -14.58
N LEU A 165 20.11 7.81 -15.62
CA LEU A 165 20.13 6.35 -15.44
C LEU A 165 21.34 5.92 -14.59
N GLU A 166 22.41 6.73 -14.60
CA GLU A 166 23.66 6.53 -13.89
C GLU A 166 23.54 6.78 -12.36
N GLU A 167 22.57 7.59 -11.93
CA GLU A 167 22.28 7.82 -10.51
C GLU A 167 21.57 6.63 -9.86
N LEU A 168 20.72 5.91 -10.62
CA LEU A 168 19.88 4.84 -10.11
C LEU A 168 20.64 3.69 -9.42
N PRO A 169 21.76 3.15 -9.95
CA PRO A 169 22.52 2.12 -9.25
C PRO A 169 22.95 2.54 -7.84
N THR A 170 23.32 3.80 -7.64
CA THR A 170 23.78 4.29 -6.34
C THR A 170 22.63 4.30 -5.33
N ILE A 171 21.44 4.71 -5.77
CA ILE A 171 20.23 4.67 -4.96
C ILE A 171 19.85 3.21 -4.66
N LEU A 172 19.69 2.38 -5.69
CA LEU A 172 19.14 1.04 -5.60
C LEU A 172 20.05 0.02 -4.90
N LYS A 173 21.36 0.25 -4.84
CA LYS A 173 22.28 -0.58 -4.03
C LYS A 173 21.87 -0.64 -2.55
N HIS A 174 21.18 0.37 -2.03
CA HIS A 174 20.67 0.39 -0.66
C HIS A 174 19.53 -0.60 -0.40
N LEU A 175 18.95 -1.24 -1.43
CA LEU A 175 17.97 -2.33 -1.27
C LEU A 175 18.59 -3.59 -0.66
N TYR A 176 19.92 -3.74 -0.75
CA TYR A 176 20.60 -4.97 -0.40
C TYR A 176 21.56 -4.77 0.78
N PRO A 177 21.53 -5.66 1.78
CA PRO A 177 22.51 -5.64 2.85
C PRO A 177 23.91 -5.93 2.31
N ARG A 178 24.96 -5.51 3.04
CA ARG A 178 26.36 -5.68 2.62
C ARG A 178 26.75 -7.12 2.27
N LEU A 179 26.12 -8.12 2.88
CA LEU A 179 26.38 -9.55 2.66
C LEU A 179 25.55 -10.21 1.54
N ALA A 180 24.58 -9.50 0.94
CA ALA A 180 23.80 -10.07 -0.17
C ALA A 180 24.66 -10.42 -1.40
N PRO A 181 24.24 -11.40 -2.22
CA PRO A 181 24.93 -11.81 -3.44
C PRO A 181 25.31 -10.65 -4.35
N VAL A 182 26.45 -10.80 -5.04
CA VAL A 182 26.98 -9.78 -5.97
C VAL A 182 26.04 -9.58 -7.16
N SER A 183 25.41 -10.65 -7.66
CA SER A 183 24.46 -10.60 -8.78
C SER A 183 23.24 -9.71 -8.54
N LEU A 184 22.86 -9.50 -7.27
CA LEU A 184 21.79 -8.57 -6.90
C LEU A 184 22.28 -7.11 -6.87
N LYS A 185 23.57 -6.87 -6.65
CA LYS A 185 24.14 -5.53 -6.47
C LYS A 185 24.78 -4.96 -7.74
N GLU A 186 25.08 -5.82 -8.69
CA GLU A 186 25.61 -5.44 -10.00
C GLU A 186 24.44 -5.13 -10.95
N PHE A 187 24.41 -3.89 -11.40
CA PHE A 187 23.39 -3.40 -12.30
C PHE A 187 23.97 -3.28 -13.71
N THR A 188 23.30 -3.90 -14.67
CA THR A 188 23.60 -3.76 -16.09
C THR A 188 22.75 -2.63 -16.67
N LEU A 189 23.42 -1.67 -17.32
CA LEU A 189 22.79 -0.55 -18.02
C LEU A 189 22.70 -0.89 -19.52
N SER A 190 21.55 -0.67 -20.14
CA SER A 190 21.33 -0.87 -21.58
C SER A 190 20.30 0.12 -22.10
N GLY A 191 20.74 1.08 -22.91
CA GLY A 191 19.87 2.15 -23.42
C GLY A 191 19.26 2.95 -22.27
N SER A 192 17.94 2.91 -22.13
CA SER A 192 17.21 3.54 -21.01
C SER A 192 16.82 2.57 -19.90
N MET A 193 17.36 1.35 -19.90
CA MET A 193 17.05 0.30 -18.93
C MET A 193 18.22 0.02 -18.00
N LEU A 194 17.90 -0.15 -16.72
CA LEU A 194 18.76 -0.68 -15.68
C LEU A 194 18.20 -2.02 -15.21
N LYS A 195 19.02 -3.06 -15.06
CA LYS A 195 18.56 -4.37 -14.58
C LYS A 195 19.58 -5.07 -13.70
N ASN A 196 19.11 -5.95 -12.83
CA ASN A 196 19.90 -6.97 -12.17
C ASN A 196 19.17 -8.32 -12.28
N GLU A 197 19.54 -9.30 -11.46
CA GLU A 197 18.86 -10.61 -11.43
C GLU A 197 17.41 -10.52 -10.89
N GLU A 198 17.11 -9.56 -10.02
CA GLU A 198 15.81 -9.45 -9.35
C GLU A 198 14.77 -8.66 -10.17
N PHE A 199 15.17 -7.55 -10.78
CA PHE A 199 14.25 -6.62 -11.42
C PHE A 199 14.90 -5.81 -12.55
N SER A 200 14.07 -5.13 -13.34
CA SER A 200 14.48 -4.06 -14.26
C SER A 200 13.71 -2.78 -14.01
N LEU A 201 14.37 -1.66 -14.29
CA LEU A 201 13.80 -0.33 -14.40
C LEU A 201 14.02 0.16 -15.83
N THR A 202 12.99 0.69 -16.47
CA THR A 202 13.09 1.35 -17.77
C THR A 202 12.63 2.80 -17.65
N LEU A 203 13.52 3.72 -18.00
CA LEU A 203 13.24 5.15 -18.05
C LEU A 203 12.68 5.53 -19.42
N THR A 204 11.60 6.31 -19.43
CA THR A 204 11.05 6.91 -20.65
C THR A 204 10.83 8.39 -20.41
N ASN A 205 11.49 9.23 -21.22
CA ASN A 205 11.28 10.67 -21.17
C ASN A 205 10.02 11.04 -21.98
N LYS A 206 9.00 11.58 -21.31
CA LYS A 206 7.75 12.04 -21.93
C LYS A 206 7.74 13.55 -22.21
N GLY A 207 8.89 14.21 -22.13
CA GLY A 207 9.08 15.65 -22.30
C GLY A 207 8.73 16.46 -21.04
N SER A 208 7.52 16.30 -20.51
CA SER A 208 7.05 17.01 -19.31
C SER A 208 7.40 16.32 -17.99
N HIS A 209 7.70 15.02 -18.04
CA HIS A 209 8.03 14.19 -16.89
C HIS A 209 8.82 12.96 -17.36
N ILE A 210 9.43 12.26 -16.40
CA ILE A 210 10.05 10.95 -16.64
C ILE A 210 9.12 9.88 -16.11
N GLU A 211 8.89 8.87 -16.92
CA GLU A 211 8.18 7.66 -16.56
C GLU A 211 9.20 6.54 -16.25
N ILE A 212 9.01 5.84 -15.13
CA ILE A 212 9.83 4.71 -14.71
C ILE A 212 8.92 3.48 -14.68
N SER A 213 9.16 2.54 -15.57
CA SER A 213 8.56 1.20 -15.49
C SER A 213 9.46 0.31 -14.64
N ILE A 214 8.88 -0.40 -13.67
CA ILE A 214 9.57 -1.38 -12.82
C ILE A 214 8.94 -2.75 -13.10
N GLU A 215 9.77 -3.76 -13.33
CA GLU A 215 9.36 -5.16 -13.47
C GLU A 215 10.19 -6.07 -12.56
N ILE A 216 9.53 -6.90 -11.74
CA ILE A 216 10.18 -7.90 -10.89
C ILE A 216 10.22 -9.24 -11.61
N PHE A 217 11.39 -9.87 -11.70
CA PHE A 217 11.64 -11.16 -12.36
C PHE A 217 11.93 -12.30 -11.39
N TYR A 218 12.41 -12.01 -10.19
CA TYR A 218 12.79 -13.02 -9.21
C TYR A 218 12.35 -12.60 -7.80
N ASP A 219 11.75 -13.52 -7.04
CA ASP A 219 11.37 -13.27 -5.65
C ASP A 219 12.47 -13.81 -4.74
N THR A 220 13.32 -12.91 -4.23
CA THR A 220 14.42 -13.30 -3.33
C THR A 220 13.96 -13.90 -1.99
N THR A 221 12.69 -13.72 -1.61
CA THR A 221 12.16 -14.29 -0.35
C THR A 221 11.71 -15.74 -0.51
N LYS A 222 11.31 -16.11 -1.72
CA LYS A 222 10.86 -17.46 -2.08
C LYS A 222 11.88 -18.23 -2.91
N GLU A 223 12.95 -17.56 -3.34
CA GLU A 223 14.01 -18.10 -4.19
C GLU A 223 13.48 -18.68 -5.51
N GLU A 224 12.45 -18.04 -6.08
CA GLU A 224 11.78 -18.51 -7.29
C GLU A 224 11.64 -17.41 -8.36
N PRO A 225 11.64 -17.78 -9.66
CA PRO A 225 11.33 -16.84 -10.72
C PRO A 225 9.86 -16.42 -10.66
N VAL A 226 9.63 -15.12 -10.85
CA VAL A 226 8.30 -14.55 -10.99
C VAL A 226 7.92 -14.60 -12.46
N LEU A 227 6.96 -15.45 -12.81
CA LEU A 227 6.46 -15.56 -14.17
C LEU A 227 5.28 -14.59 -14.40
N PRO A 228 5.19 -13.96 -15.59
CA PRO A 228 3.99 -13.22 -15.97
C PRO A 228 2.82 -14.22 -16.13
N PRO A 229 1.56 -13.77 -15.95
CA PRO A 229 0.42 -14.65 -16.15
C PRO A 229 0.32 -15.11 -17.61
N GLU A 230 0.18 -16.42 -17.80
CA GLU A 230 0.06 -17.05 -19.12
C GLU A 230 -1.25 -16.68 -19.83
N SER A 231 -2.31 -16.45 -19.04
CA SER A 231 -3.63 -16.04 -19.51
C SER A 231 -4.25 -14.98 -18.60
N PHE A 232 -5.23 -14.24 -19.12
CA PHE A 232 -6.01 -13.33 -18.29
C PHE A 232 -6.84 -14.14 -17.30
N PRO A 233 -6.75 -13.88 -15.97
CA PRO A 233 -7.64 -14.53 -15.02
C PRO A 233 -9.09 -14.19 -15.38
N THR A 234 -9.91 -15.23 -15.51
CA THR A 234 -11.36 -15.15 -15.80
C THR A 234 -12.14 -14.62 -14.61
#